data_AF-A0A7R9WSK3-F1
#
_entry.id   AF-A0A7R9WSK3-F1
#
_cell.length_a   1.000
_cell.length_b   1.000
_cell.length_c   1.000
_cell.angle_alpha   90.00
_cell.angle_beta   90.00
_cell.angle_gamma   90.00
#
_symmetry.space_group_name_H-M   'P 1'
#
loop_
_entity.id
_entity.type
_entity.pdbx_description
1 polymer ?
#
loop_
_entity_poly.entity_id
_entity_poly.type
_entity_poly.pdbx_seq_one_letter_code
_entity_poly.pdbx_strand_id
1 'polypeptide(L)'
;DVQASAHRPSPLRVWIRPGSFQRLPTKLVPHAADDPHREPRRRFEVPVLYVGAGTGVAPLRSLILERQAIRQHGVSEAGAPPATPRDVPTSETQPTDILLFGCRRKTADYYYE
;
A
#
# COMPACT_ATOMS: atom_id res chain seq x y z
N ASP A 1 -21.19 30.90 15.41
CA ASP A 1 -21.25 30.19 14.12
C ASP A 1 -20.30 29.00 14.11
N VAL A 2 -20.83 27.78 14.06
CA VAL A 2 -20.04 26.55 13.88
C VAL A 2 -20.09 26.20 12.40
N GLN A 3 -19.00 26.48 11.70
CA GLN A 3 -18.88 26.26 10.26
C GLN A 3 -18.63 24.76 10.02
N ALA A 4 -19.71 24.01 9.80
CA ALA A 4 -19.64 22.61 9.42
C ALA A 4 -18.96 22.50 8.04
N SER A 5 -17.70 22.07 8.02
CA SER A 5 -16.97 21.77 6.79
C SER A 5 -17.70 20.65 6.04
N ALA A 6 -18.36 21.00 4.94
CA ALA A 6 -19.05 20.06 4.08
C ALA A 6 -18.03 19.11 3.44
N HIS A 7 -17.86 17.93 4.05
CA HIS A 7 -16.99 16.89 3.52
C HIS A 7 -17.60 16.38 2.20
N ARG A 8 -17.10 16.87 1.07
CA ARG A 8 -17.51 16.38 -0.24
C ARG A 8 -16.94 14.97 -0.41
N PRO A 9 -17.78 13.94 -0.63
CA PRO A 9 -17.30 12.61 -0.89
C PRO A 9 -16.43 12.64 -2.16
N SER A 10 -15.19 12.17 -2.06
CA SER A 10 -14.33 12.00 -3.22
C SER A 10 -14.93 10.95 -4.16
N PRO A 11 -14.99 11.19 -5.48
CA PRO A 11 -15.55 10.23 -6.42
C PRO A 11 -14.75 8.93 -6.41
N LEU A 12 -15.39 7.82 -6.01
CA LEU A 12 -14.81 6.48 -6.10
C LEU A 12 -14.73 6.07 -7.58
N ARG A 13 -13.52 5.76 -8.07
CA ARG A 13 -13.31 5.22 -9.41
C ARG A 13 -13.02 3.73 -9.32
N VAL A 14 -13.93 2.91 -9.85
CA VAL A 14 -13.76 1.45 -9.93
C VAL A 14 -13.23 1.11 -11.32
N TRP A 15 -12.11 0.40 -11.36
CA TRP A 15 -11.50 -0.07 -12.62
C TRP A 15 -11.67 -1.59 -12.71
N ILE A 16 -12.52 -2.05 -13.64
CA ILE A 16 -12.65 -3.47 -13.96
C ILE A 16 -11.81 -3.73 -15.21
N ARG A 17 -10.66 -4.38 -15.04
CA ARG A 17 -9.77 -4.77 -16.14
C ARG A 17 -10.03 -6.24 -16.50
N PRO A 18 -10.63 -6.55 -17.67
CA PRO A 18 -10.74 -7.94 -18.12
C PRO A 18 -9.36 -8.46 -18.54
N GLY A 19 -8.90 -9.54 -17.88
CA GLY A 19 -7.61 -10.18 -18.14
C GLY A 19 -6.42 -9.54 -17.42
N SER A 20 -5.52 -10.40 -16.93
CA SER A 20 -4.20 -10.13 -16.33
C SER A 20 -4.14 -9.07 -15.22
N PHE A 21 -3.65 -9.46 -14.04
CA PHE A 21 -3.39 -8.53 -12.92
C PHE A 21 -2.25 -7.52 -13.18
N GLN A 22 -1.77 -7.40 -14.42
CA GLN A 22 -0.72 -6.45 -14.79
C GLN A 22 -1.22 -4.99 -14.74
N ARG A 23 -0.31 -4.06 -14.43
CA ARG A 23 -0.50 -2.59 -14.46
C ARG A 23 -1.31 -2.00 -13.29
N LEU A 24 -1.01 -2.41 -12.07
CA LEU A 24 -1.41 -1.59 -10.92
C LEU A 24 -0.76 -0.20 -11.00
N PRO A 25 -1.41 0.85 -10.46
CA PRO A 25 -0.77 2.16 -10.35
C PRO A 25 0.43 2.11 -9.40
N THR A 26 1.64 2.19 -9.93
CA THR A 26 2.89 2.01 -9.16
C THR A 26 3.63 3.32 -8.86
N LYS A 27 3.09 4.46 -9.31
CA LYS A 27 3.75 5.76 -9.15
C LYS A 27 3.81 6.18 -7.68
N LEU A 28 5.01 6.47 -7.20
CA LEU A 28 5.25 7.04 -5.89
C LEU A 28 5.21 8.57 -5.96
N VAL A 29 4.66 9.19 -4.92
CA VAL A 29 4.66 10.65 -4.71
C VAL A 29 5.19 10.97 -3.31
N PRO A 30 5.84 12.13 -3.11
CA PRO A 30 6.21 12.61 -1.78
C PRO A 30 4.98 12.72 -0.88
N HIS A 31 5.12 12.38 0.40
CA HIS A 31 4.08 12.61 1.38
C HIS A 31 4.10 14.07 1.80
N ALA A 32 3.00 14.79 1.58
CA ALA A 32 2.91 16.25 1.73
C ALA A 32 3.00 16.75 3.19
N ALA A 33 3.30 15.89 4.16
CA ALA A 33 3.30 16.19 5.59
C ALA A 33 4.66 15.87 6.26
N ASP A 34 5.74 15.99 5.51
CA ASP A 34 7.07 15.75 6.06
C ASP A 34 7.56 17.02 6.78
N ASP A 35 7.62 16.90 8.11
CA ASP A 35 8.52 17.66 8.98
C ASP A 35 9.92 17.68 8.34
N PRO A 36 10.59 18.84 8.22
CA PRO A 36 11.93 18.95 7.61
C PRO A 36 13.00 18.10 8.30
N HIS A 37 12.73 17.56 9.50
CA HIS A 37 13.63 16.65 10.22
C HIS A 37 13.34 15.16 10.02
N ARG A 38 12.34 14.79 9.21
CA ARG A 38 11.95 13.40 8.96
C ARG A 38 12.31 12.98 7.54
N GLU A 39 12.84 11.77 7.40
CA GLU A 39 13.10 11.14 6.10
C GLU A 39 11.85 11.22 5.20
N PRO A 40 11.99 11.67 3.94
CA PRO A 40 10.85 11.92 3.06
C PRO A 40 10.10 10.62 2.77
N ARG A 41 8.84 10.55 3.23
CA ARG A 41 8.03 9.35 3.08
C ARG A 41 7.43 9.32 1.69
N ARG A 42 7.66 8.25 0.93
CA ARG A 42 7.02 8.04 -0.37
C ARG A 42 5.73 7.23 -0.18
N ARG A 43 4.64 7.67 -0.80
CA ARG A 43 3.37 6.92 -0.88
C ARG A 43 2.99 6.66 -2.32
N PHE A 44 2.19 5.64 -2.58
CA PHE A 44 1.60 5.50 -3.91
C PHE A 44 0.61 6.63 -4.17
N GLU A 45 0.65 7.19 -5.39
CA GLU A 45 -0.27 8.22 -5.85
C GLU A 45 -1.73 7.75 -5.78
N VAL A 46 -1.96 6.48 -6.14
CA VAL A 46 -3.27 5.86 -6.14
C VAL A 46 -3.29 4.74 -5.09
N PRO A 47 -4.12 4.85 -4.04
CA PRO A 47 -4.30 3.77 -3.07
C PRO A 47 -5.04 2.60 -3.71
N VAL A 48 -4.81 1.39 -3.20
CA VAL A 48 -5.46 0.17 -3.70
C VAL A 48 -6.19 -0.54 -2.58
N LEU A 49 -7.45 -0.92 -2.87
CA LEU A 49 -8.27 -1.80 -2.05
C LEU A 49 -8.28 -3.19 -2.69
N TYR A 50 -7.65 -4.15 -2.03
CA TYR A 50 -7.65 -5.56 -2.42
C TYR A 50 -8.79 -6.28 -1.72
N VAL A 51 -9.60 -7.02 -2.46
CA VAL A 51 -10.68 -7.85 -1.91
C VAL A 51 -10.54 -9.26 -2.46
N GLY A 52 -10.24 -10.21 -1.58
CA GLY A 52 -10.08 -11.62 -1.98
C GLY A 52 -10.26 -12.54 -0.80
N ALA A 53 -11.16 -13.52 -0.93
CA ALA A 53 -11.40 -14.54 0.09
C ALA A 53 -10.84 -15.90 -0.36
N GLY A 54 -10.42 -16.73 0.59
CA GLY A 54 -9.87 -18.05 0.35
C GLY A 54 -8.76 -18.02 -0.70
N THR A 55 -8.85 -18.88 -1.71
CA THR A 55 -7.88 -18.95 -2.82
C THR A 55 -7.87 -17.70 -3.72
N GLY A 56 -8.90 -16.85 -3.64
CA GLY A 56 -8.95 -15.58 -4.37
C GLY A 56 -7.87 -14.58 -3.97
N VAL A 57 -7.18 -14.80 -2.83
CA VAL A 57 -6.03 -13.99 -2.42
C VAL A 57 -4.74 -14.32 -3.18
N ALA A 58 -4.65 -15.51 -3.81
CA ALA A 58 -3.47 -15.94 -4.54
C ALA A 58 -2.99 -14.94 -5.63
N PRO A 59 -3.85 -14.44 -6.52
CA PRO A 59 -3.42 -13.40 -7.47
C PRO A 59 -3.14 -12.04 -6.83
N LEU A 60 -3.73 -11.74 -5.67
CA LEU A 60 -3.51 -10.47 -4.98
C LEU A 60 -2.13 -10.44 -4.32
N ARG A 61 -1.61 -11.62 -3.94
CA ARG A 61 -0.28 -11.74 -3.32
C ARG A 61 0.84 -11.20 -4.21
N SER A 62 0.85 -11.54 -5.50
CA SER A 62 1.89 -11.02 -6.41
C SER A 62 1.86 -9.50 -6.52
N LEU A 63 0.67 -8.90 -6.53
CA LEU A 63 0.47 -7.46 -6.57
C LEU A 63 0.92 -6.74 -5.31
N ILE A 64 0.65 -7.32 -4.16
CA ILE A 64 1.12 -6.82 -2.87
C ILE A 64 2.66 -6.84 -2.84
N LEU A 65 3.26 -7.96 -3.27
CA LEU A 65 4.72 -8.11 -3.33
C LEU A 65 5.37 -7.13 -4.31
N GLU A 66 4.77 -6.90 -5.48
CA GLU A 66 5.24 -5.92 -6.45
C GLU A 66 5.29 -4.51 -5.84
N ARG A 67 4.21 -4.08 -5.19
CA ARG A 67 4.16 -2.78 -4.51
C ARG A 67 5.14 -2.69 -3.33
N GLN A 68 5.34 -3.77 -2.58
CA GLN A 68 6.35 -3.82 -1.53
C GLN A 68 7.77 -3.64 -2.09
N ALA A 69 8.10 -4.34 -3.18
CA ALA A 69 9.39 -4.19 -3.85
C ALA A 69 9.60 -2.75 -4.35
N ILE A 70 8.58 -2.13 -4.95
CA ILE A 70 8.65 -0.73 -5.39
C ILE A 70 8.86 0.23 -4.21
N ARG A 71 8.23 -0.02 -3.06
CA ARG A 71 8.49 0.80 -1.86
C ARG A 71 9.93 0.63 -1.38
N GLN A 72 10.48 -0.58 -1.39
CA GLN A 72 11.85 -0.85 -0.95
C GLN A 72 12.88 -0.22 -1.90
N HIS A 73 12.72 -0.43 -3.21
CA HIS A 73 13.65 0.09 -4.22
C HIS A 73 13.47 1.57 -4.53
N GLY A 74 12.25 2.08 -4.44
CA GLY A 74 11.95 3.50 -4.61
C GLY A 74 12.52 4.39 -3.51
N VAL A 75 13.03 3.83 -2.40
CA VAL A 75 13.75 4.58 -1.36
C VAL A 75 15.25 4.72 -1.70
N SER A 76 15.80 3.86 -2.58
CA SER A 76 17.24 3.76 -2.83
C SER A 76 17.83 4.79 -3.81
N GLU A 77 17.04 5.60 -4.51
CA GLU A 77 17.58 6.62 -5.43
C GLU A 77 18.02 7.93 -4.73
N ALA A 78 17.80 8.07 -3.42
CA ALA A 78 18.27 9.22 -2.64
C ALA A 78 19.55 8.89 -1.85
N GLY A 79 20.65 8.56 -2.54
CA GLY A 79 22.03 8.77 -2.06
C GLY A 79 22.47 8.24 -0.67
N ALA A 80 21.73 7.32 -0.03
CA ALA A 80 22.11 6.79 1.27
C ALA A 80 22.97 5.51 1.14
N PRO A 81 24.06 5.37 1.93
CA PRO A 81 24.91 4.17 1.89
C PRO A 81 24.11 2.91 2.30
N PRO A 82 24.55 1.72 1.84
CA PRO A 82 23.83 0.47 2.09
C PRO A 82 23.68 0.23 3.60
N ALA A 83 22.45 0.34 4.10
CA ALA A 83 22.13 0.03 5.48
C ALA A 83 22.42 -1.44 5.75
N THR A 84 23.22 -1.69 6.78
CA THR A 84 23.46 -3.01 7.36
C THR A 84 22.13 -3.66 7.82
N PRO A 85 22.05 -5.00 7.86
CA PRO A 85 20.80 -5.74 8.05
C PRO A 85 20.31 -5.81 9.51
N ARG A 86 20.40 -4.71 10.25
CA ARG A 86 19.92 -4.63 11.65
C ARG A 86 19.41 -3.24 11.93
N ASP A 87 18.10 -3.09 11.79
CA ASP A 87 17.20 -2.30 12.63
C ASP A 87 16.01 -1.89 11.74
N VAL A 88 14.91 -2.61 11.94
CA VAL A 88 13.61 -2.26 11.35
C VAL A 88 13.21 -0.93 11.98
N PRO A 89 13.16 0.20 11.27
CA PRO A 89 12.54 1.37 11.83
C PRO A 89 11.04 1.08 11.85
N THR A 90 10.50 0.85 13.05
CA THR A 90 9.06 0.80 13.37
C THR A 90 8.45 2.18 13.18
N SER A 91 8.62 2.76 12.00
CA SER A 91 8.02 4.02 11.63
C SER A 91 6.72 3.65 10.92
N GLU A 92 5.64 3.55 11.70
CA GLU A 92 4.28 3.30 11.23
C GLU A 92 4.00 4.16 9.98
N THR A 93 4.15 3.51 8.84
CA THR A 93 3.81 4.05 7.54
C THR A 93 2.37 3.66 7.40
N GLN A 94 1.44 4.62 7.52
CA GLN A 94 0.02 4.30 7.35
C GLN A 94 -0.14 3.55 6.01
N PRO A 95 -0.62 2.31 6.04
CA PRO A 95 -0.73 1.52 4.83
C PRO A 95 -1.78 2.17 3.92
N THR A 96 -1.32 2.70 2.80
CA THR A 96 -2.20 3.24 1.73
C THR A 96 -2.88 2.13 0.93
N ASP A 97 -2.46 0.89 1.16
CA ASP A 97 -2.97 -0.29 0.49
C ASP A 97 -3.66 -1.16 1.56
N ILE A 98 -4.92 -1.52 1.31
CA ILE A 98 -5.77 -2.26 2.25
C ILE A 98 -6.13 -3.61 1.63
N LEU A 99 -5.98 -4.69 2.38
CA LEU A 99 -6.47 -6.02 2.01
C LEU A 99 -7.66 -6.41 2.88
N LEU A 100 -8.81 -6.65 2.25
CA LEU A 100 -9.94 -7.35 2.84
C LEU A 100 -9.83 -8.82 2.46
N PHE A 101 -9.40 -9.63 3.43
CA PHE A 101 -9.30 -11.07 3.31
C PHE A 101 -10.40 -11.77 4.11
N GLY A 102 -10.92 -12.87 3.56
CA GLY A 102 -11.92 -13.71 4.23
C GLY A 102 -11.56 -15.19 4.14
N CYS A 103 -11.75 -15.92 5.24
CA CYS A 103 -11.57 -17.38 5.33
C CYS A 103 -12.63 -17.97 6.28
N ARG A 104 -12.73 -19.30 6.37
CA ARG A 104 -13.69 -19.97 7.28
C ARG A 104 -13.21 -19.93 8.73
N ARG A 105 -11.95 -20.29 8.97
CA ARG A 105 -11.34 -20.35 10.30
C ARG A 105 -9.86 -20.03 10.21
N LYS A 106 -9.39 -19.19 11.14
CA LYS A 106 -8.00 -18.76 11.17
C LYS A 106 -7.01 -19.94 11.16
N THR A 107 -7.29 -20.96 11.95
CA THR A 107 -6.44 -22.15 12.11
C THR A 107 -6.50 -23.15 10.96
N ALA A 108 -7.30 -22.90 9.91
CA ALA A 108 -7.53 -23.87 8.84
C ALA A 108 -7.18 -23.31 7.45
N ASP A 109 -7.71 -22.14 7.12
CA ASP A 109 -7.66 -21.58 5.77
C ASP A 109 -7.29 -20.09 5.73
N TYR A 110 -6.53 -19.63 6.74
CA TYR A 110 -5.92 -18.31 6.75
C TYR A 110 -4.62 -18.32 5.94
N TYR A 111 -4.75 -18.07 4.64
CA TYR A 111 -3.63 -18.17 3.70
C TYR A 111 -2.59 -17.06 3.92
N TYR A 112 -1.30 -17.46 3.89
CA TYR A 112 -0.14 -16.57 3.97
C TYR A 112 0.05 -15.82 5.31
N GLU A 113 -0.32 -16.45 6.44
CA GLU A 113 0.04 -16.00 7.81
C GLU A 113 1.55 -16.03 8.06
#